data_AF-A0A2G9LZV3-F1
#
_entry.id   AF-A0A2G9LZV3-F1
#
_cell.length_a   1.000
_cell.length_b   1.000
_cell.length_c   1.000
_cell.angle_alpha   90.00
_cell.angle_beta   90.00
_cell.angle_gamma   90.00
#
_symmetry.space_group_name_H-M   'P 1'
#
loop_
_entity.id
_entity.type
_entity.pdbx_description
1 polymer ?
#
loop_
_entity_poly.entity_id
_entity_poly.type
_entity_poly.pdbx_seq_one_letter_code
_entity_poly.pdbx_strand_id
1 'polypeptide(L)' 'GLDQQACGGTHLKNISEIRGIEITGTENKGKSNRRIYFKLKD' A
#
# COMPACT_ATOMS: atom_id res chain seq x y z
N GLY A 1 2.21 12.35 -5.75
CA GLY A 1 2.52 11.82 -7.10
C GLY A 1 1.34 11.06 -7.63
N LEU A 2 1.30 10.77 -8.92
CA LEU A 2 0.28 9.94 -9.57
C LEU A 2 0.92 8.60 -9.94
N ASP A 3 0.25 7.50 -9.60
CA ASP A 3 0.65 6.15 -9.99
C ASP A 3 -0.39 5.59 -10.96
N GLN A 4 0.06 4.98 -12.06
CA GLN A 4 -0.80 4.45 -13.13
C GLN A 4 -0.52 2.97 -13.32
N GLN A 5 -1.55 2.14 -13.16
CA GLN A 5 -1.45 0.68 -13.26
C GLN A 5 -2.65 0.13 -14.05
N ALA A 6 -2.43 -0.97 -14.78
CA ALA A 6 -3.51 -1.76 -15.34
C ALA A 6 -4.12 -2.62 -14.23
N CYS A 7 -5.23 -2.16 -13.64
CA CYS A 7 -5.93 -2.83 -12.55
C CYS A 7 -7.42 -2.99 -12.89
N GLY A 8 -8.00 -4.15 -12.55
CA GLY A 8 -9.42 -4.46 -12.75
C GLY A 8 -10.23 -4.57 -11.44
N GLY A 9 -9.69 -4.09 -10.33
CA GLY A 9 -10.31 -4.16 -9.01
C GLY A 9 -11.31 -3.04 -8.73
N THR A 10 -12.07 -3.17 -7.65
CA THR A 10 -12.89 -2.08 -7.11
C THR A 10 -12.02 -1.16 -6.26
N HIS A 11 -12.13 0.15 -6.50
CA HIS A 11 -11.34 1.16 -5.82
C HIS A 11 -12.23 2.24 -5.21
N LEU A 12 -11.67 2.94 -4.21
CA LEU A 12 -12.25 4.17 -3.68
C LEU A 12 -12.17 5.27 -4.74
N LYS A 13 -13.07 6.26 -4.64
CA LYS A 13 -13.08 7.39 -5.56
C LYS A 13 -11.89 8.32 -5.31
N ASN A 14 -11.46 8.48 -4.06
CA ASN A 14 -10.36 9.35 -3.65
C ASN A 14 -9.42 8.68 -2.65
N ILE A 15 -8.13 9.01 -2.73
CA ILE A 15 -7.08 8.48 -1.82
C ILE A 15 -7.32 8.92 -0.36
N SER A 16 -7.91 10.10 -0.14
CA SER A 16 -8.21 10.62 1.20
C SER A 16 -9.14 9.72 2.01
N GLU A 17 -9.96 8.92 1.35
CA GLU A 17 -10.89 7.97 1.99
C GLU A 17 -10.14 6.83 2.70
N ILE A 18 -8.89 6.56 2.35
CA ILE A 18 -8.01 5.58 3.00
C ILE A 18 -7.59 6.05 4.40
N ARG A 19 -7.72 7.35 4.73
CA ARG A 19 -7.38 8.02 6.01
C ARG A 19 -5.91 7.95 6.45
N GLY A 20 -5.11 7.13 5.81
CA GLY A 20 -3.69 6.98 6.04
C GLY A 20 -3.30 5.52 6.23
N ILE A 21 -1.99 5.29 6.20
CA ILE A 21 -1.39 3.97 6.30
C ILE A 21 -0.41 3.97 7.48
N GLU A 22 -0.39 2.89 8.23
CA GLU A 22 0.60 2.61 9.28
C GLU A 22 1.43 1.39 8.88
N ILE A 23 2.76 1.53 8.90
CA ILE A 23 3.67 0.43 8.60
C ILE A 23 3.84 -0.40 9.87
N THR A 24 3.42 -1.66 9.82
CA THR A 24 3.48 -2.57 10.98
C THR A 24 4.71 -3.47 10.99
N GLY A 25 5.46 -3.50 9.88
CA GLY A 25 6.70 -4.26 9.83
C GLY A 25 7.30 -4.30 8.44
N THR A 26 8.56 -4.69 8.39
CA THR A 26 9.31 -4.88 7.14
C THR A 26 10.12 -6.17 7.25
N GLU A 27 10.00 -7.03 6.25
CA GLU A 27 10.73 -8.29 6.19
C GLU A 27 11.62 -8.34 4.96
N ASN A 28 12.88 -8.76 5.13
CA ASN A 28 13.77 -9.00 4.01
C ASN A 28 13.50 -10.39 3.42
N LYS A 29 13.10 -10.47 2.15
CA LYS A 29 12.85 -11.73 1.44
C LYS A 29 14.03 -12.16 0.57
N GLY A 30 15.20 -11.57 0.78
CA GLY A 30 16.45 -11.87 0.09
C GLY A 30 16.65 -11.05 -1.19
N LYS A 31 17.88 -11.09 -1.73
CA LYS A 31 18.33 -10.30 -2.88
C LYS A 31 17.93 -8.82 -2.74
N SER A 32 17.10 -8.32 -3.65
CA SER A 32 16.57 -6.95 -3.69
C SER A 32 15.13 -6.85 -3.19
N ASN A 33 14.54 -7.92 -2.68
CA ASN A 33 13.12 -7.95 -2.32
C ASN A 33 12.92 -7.68 -0.83
N ARG A 34 12.15 -6.64 -0.54
CA ARG A 34 11.65 -6.33 0.80
C ARG A 34 10.13 -6.39 0.78
N ARG A 35 9.55 -7.04 1.78
CA ARG A 35 8.10 -7.06 2.00
C ARG A 35 7.76 -6.05 3.07
N ILE A 36 6.83 -5.16 2.76
CA ILE A 36 6.32 -4.16 3.69
C ILE A 36 4.93 -4.61 4.11
N TYR A 37 4.72 -4.70 5.42
CA TYR A 37 3.42 -4.95 6.03
C TYR A 37 2.84 -3.62 6.51
N PHE A 38 1.58 -3.37 6.19
CA PHE A 38 0.91 -2.14 6.57
C PHE A 38 -0.56 -2.39 6.91
N LYS A 39 -1.14 -1.46 7.66
CA LYS A 39 -2.55 -1.39 8.01
C LYS A 39 -3.10 0.00 7.69
N LEU A 40 -4.43 0.11 7.58
CA LEU A 40 -5.08 1.40 7.54
C LEU A 40 -5.12 2.00 8.94
N LYS A 41 -4.99 3.33 9.02
CA LYS A 41 -5.26 4.04 10.26
C LYS A 41 -6.77 4.00 10.53
N ASP A 42 -7.15 3.87 11.79
CA ASP A 42 -8.55 3.92 12.23
C ASP A 42 -9.19 5.31 11.96
#